data_AF-A0A972VMC9-F1
#
_entry.id   AF-A0A972VMC9-F1
#
_cell.length_a   1.000
_cell.length_b   1.000
_cell.length_c   1.000
_cell.angle_alpha   90.00
_cell.angle_beta   90.00
_cell.angle_gamma   90.00
#
_symmetry.space_group_name_H-M   'P 1'
#
loop_
_entity.id
_entity.type
_entity.pdbx_description
1 polymer ?
#
loop_
_entity_poly.entity_id
_entity_poly.type
_entity_poly.pdbx_seq_one_letter_code
_entity_poly.pdbx_strand_id
1 'polypeptide(L)' 'MTGDDGEDYFLHVSGLRDYLQQRGVRPRHRVAFDVDFDQKGDKAINVKAI' A
#
# COMPACT_ATOMS: atom_id res chain seq x y z
N MET A 1 -0.86 3.78 5.09
CA MET A 1 -1.15 2.39 5.51
C MET A 1 -0.28 2.14 6.71
N THR A 2 -0.81 1.60 7.80
CA THR A 2 0.00 1.38 8.99
C THR A 2 0.55 -0.04 8.96
N GLY A 3 1.88 -0.18 8.99
CA GLY A 3 2.57 -1.46 9.08
C GLY A 3 2.44 -2.10 10.46
N ASP A 4 2.80 -3.38 10.57
CA ASP A 4 2.85 -4.07 11.87
C ASP A 4 4.00 -3.55 12.76
N ASP A 5 4.95 -2.80 12.18
CA ASP A 5 6.00 -2.03 12.86
C ASP A 5 5.51 -0.69 13.45
N GLY A 6 4.28 -0.29 13.14
CA GLY A 6 3.68 0.96 13.60
C GLY A 6 3.97 2.18 12.72
N GLU A 7 4.70 2.01 11.61
CA GLU A 7 5.03 3.10 10.69
C GLU A 7 3.93 3.31 9.63
N ASP A 8 3.78 4.57 9.19
CA ASP A 8 2.79 4.95 8.18
C ASP A 8 3.41 5.07 6.80
N TYR A 9 2.95 4.22 5.87
CA TYR A 9 3.39 4.17 4.49
C TYR A 9 2.44 4.91 3.54
N PHE A 10 3.00 5.71 2.63
CA PHE A 10 2.22 6.34 1.57
C PHE A 10 1.73 5.30 0.56
N LEU A 11 0.44 5.37 0.20
CA LEU A 11 -0.16 4.55 -0.85
C LEU A 11 -0.63 5.44 -1.99
N HIS A 12 -0.06 5.24 -3.17
CA HIS A 12 -0.55 5.84 -4.41
C HIS A 12 -1.32 4.79 -5.23
N VAL A 13 -2.34 5.20 -6.00
CA VAL A 13 -3.15 4.28 -6.83
C VAL A 13 -2.29 3.45 -7.79
N SER A 14 -1.20 4.01 -8.30
CA SER A 14 -0.26 3.29 -9.17
C SER A 14 0.54 2.19 -8.46
N GLY A 15 0.55 2.16 -7.13
CA GLY A 15 1.15 1.08 -6.33
C GLY A 15 0.21 -0.09 -6.09
N LEU A 16 -1.06 0.02 -6.49
CA LEU A 16 -2.02 -1.08 -6.43
C LEU A 16 -1.86 -2.01 -7.63
N ARG A 17 -2.04 -3.31 -7.43
CA ARG A 17 -2.25 -4.24 -8.55
C ARG A 17 -3.54 -3.90 -9.30
N ASP A 18 -3.60 -4.21 -10.59
CA ASP A 18 -4.67 -3.81 -11.52
C ASP A 18 -6.10 -4.12 -11.01
N TYR A 19 -6.29 -5.28 -10.38
CA TYR A 19 -7.60 -5.68 -9.83
C TYR A 19 -8.05 -4.84 -8.62
N LEU A 20 -7.11 -4.17 -7.94
CA LEU A 20 -7.37 -3.25 -6.84
C LEU A 20 -7.44 -1.80 -7.30
N GLN A 21 -6.83 -1.43 -8.43
CA GLN A 21 -6.93 -0.06 -8.95
C GLN A 21 -8.39 0.36 -9.21
N GLN A 22 -9.23 -0.57 -9.67
CA GLN A 22 -10.65 -0.30 -9.92
C GLN A 22 -11.53 -0.33 -8.67
N ARG A 23 -11.12 -1.07 -7.63
CA ARG A 23 -11.94 -1.32 -6.42
C ARG A 23 -11.48 -0.52 -5.20
N GLY A 24 -10.26 0.01 -5.25
CA GLY A 24 -9.58 0.61 -4.12
C GLY A 24 -9.22 -0.41 -3.02
N VAL A 25 -8.59 0.10 -1.96
CA VAL A 25 -8.34 -0.64 -0.72
C VAL A 25 -9.33 -0.13 0.32
N ARG A 26 -10.02 -1.05 0.99
CA ARG A 26 -11.00 -0.70 2.03
C ARG A 26 -10.30 -0.47 3.37
N PRO A 27 -10.75 0.51 4.19
CA PRO A 27 -10.25 0.68 5.54
C PRO A 27 -10.36 -0.61 6.36
N ARG A 28 -9.43 -0.84 7.28
CA ARG A 28 -9.37 -1.99 8.20
C ARG A 28 -9.20 -3.37 7.54
N HIS A 29 -8.96 -3.45 6.23
CA HIS A 29 -8.52 -4.69 5.61
C HIS A 29 -7.01 -4.87 5.77
N ARG A 30 -6.59 -6.10 6.12
CA ARG A 30 -5.19 -6.49 6.01
C ARG A 30 -4.83 -6.63 4.54
N VAL A 31 -3.61 -6.22 4.23
CA VAL A 31 -3.02 -6.29 2.89
C VAL A 31 -1.55 -6.68 3.02
N ALA A 32 -0.99 -7.21 1.95
CA ALA A 32 0.45 -7.34 1.81
C ALA A 32 0.94 -6.32 0.78
N PHE A 33 2.11 -5.73 1.03
CA PHE A 33 2.73 -4.73 0.17
C PHE A 33 4.26 -4.85 0.29
N ASP A 34 4.97 -4.38 -0.72
CA ASP A 34 6.42 -4.17 -0.63
C ASP A 34 6.69 -2.69 -0.34
N VAL A 35 7.85 -2.38 0.23
CA VAL A 35 8.28 -1.00 0.51
C VAL A 35 9.28 -0.55 -0.54
N ASP A 36 9.09 0.65 -1.07
CA ASP A 36 10.01 1.37 -1.95
C ASP A 36 10.26 2.78 -1.40
N PHE A 37 11.38 3.40 -1.75
CA PHE A 37 11.79 4.71 -1.23
C PHE A 37 11.86 5.76 -2.34
N ASP A 38 11.17 6.90 -2.16
CA ASP A 38 11.26 8.05 -3.06
C ASP A 38 11.62 9.36 -2.33
N GLN A 39 11.65 10.49 -3.06
CA GLN A 39 12.00 11.81 -2.49
C GLN A 39 11.06 12.27 -1.36
N LYS A 40 9.91 11.62 -1.16
CA LYS A 40 8.91 11.90 -0.12
C LYS A 40 8.97 10.88 1.04
N GLY A 41 9.82 9.87 0.97
CA GLY A 41 10.00 8.83 1.98
C GLY A 41 9.49 7.45 1.56
N ASP A 42 9.19 6.62 2.56
CA ASP A 42 8.76 5.24 2.35
C ASP A 42 7.35 5.15 1.74
N LYS A 43 7.22 4.29 0.74
CA LYS A 43 6.00 4.09 -0.04
C LYS A 43 5.65 2.62 -0.16
N ALA A 44 4.37 2.31 -0.03
CA ALA A 44 3.82 0.99 -0.32
C ALA A 44 3.64 0.80 -1.83
N ILE A 45 4.20 -0.28 -2.37
CA ILE A 45 4.07 -0.75 -3.76
C ILE A 45 3.57 -2.20 -3.79
N ASN A 46 3.16 -2.68 -4.98
CA ASN A 46 2.67 -4.04 -5.20
C ASN A 46 1.56 -4.50 -4.25
N VAL A 47 0.71 -3.57 -3.80
CA VAL A 47 -0.31 -3.85 -2.78
C VAL A 47 -1.29 -4.92 -3.28
N LYS A 48 -1.56 -5.91 -2.43
CA LYS A 48 -2.50 -7.02 -2.68
C LYS A 48 -3.34 -7.31 -1.43
N ALA A 49 -4.58 -7.76 -1.64
CA ALA A 49 -5.40 -8.31 -0.56
C ALA A 49 -4.82 -9.66 -0.13
N ILE A 50 -4.98 -9.99 1.16
CA ILE A 50 -4.65 -11.31 1.75
C ILE A 50 -5.93 -12.07 2.03
#